data_AF-A0AAJ2EBM6-F1
#
_entry.id   AF-A0AAJ2EBM6-F1
#
_cell.length_a   1.000
_cell.length_b   1.000
_cell.length_c   1.000
_cell.angle_alpha   90.00
_cell.angle_beta   90.00
_cell.angle_gamma   90.00
#
_symmetry.space_group_name_H-M   'P 1'
#
loop_
_entity.id
_entity.type
_entity.pdbx_description
1 polymer ?
#
loop_
_entity_poly.entity_id
_entity_poly.type
_entity_poly.pdbx_seq_one_letter_code
_entity_poly.pdbx_strand_id
1 'polypeptide(L)'
;MSVDQLAQEELAHIGRMIAELERVAAKARGEPMRHAVMQQAYWQRRIDALIDASANAPLRRDADALRERLADVFADARARNTGYAGQAARETGSRK
;
A
#
# COMPACT_ATOMS: atom_id res chain seq x y z
N MET A 1 28.36 -6.67 -7.77
CA MET A 1 26.93 -6.96 -7.56
C MET A 1 26.27 -7.03 -8.91
N SER A 2 25.42 -8.04 -9.14
CA SER A 2 24.67 -8.18 -10.39
C SER A 2 23.46 -7.24 -10.40
N VAL A 3 23.01 -6.84 -11.59
CA VAL A 3 21.77 -6.08 -11.78
C VAL A 3 20.57 -6.83 -11.18
N ASP A 4 20.53 -8.15 -11.36
CA ASP A 4 19.45 -8.99 -10.82
C ASP A 4 19.46 -9.05 -9.29
N GLN A 5 20.64 -9.05 -8.67
CA GLN A 5 20.76 -9.04 -7.21
C GLN A 5 20.22 -7.73 -6.63
N LEU A 6 20.59 -6.59 -7.24
CA LEU A 6 20.09 -5.29 -6.84
C LEU A 6 18.57 -5.19 -7.01
N ALA A 7 18.05 -5.70 -8.13
CA ALA A 7 16.61 -5.73 -8.39
C ALA A 7 15.87 -6.59 -7.35
N GLN A 8 16.45 -7.70 -6.92
CA GLN A 8 15.86 -8.58 -5.91
C GLN A 8 15.90 -8.00 -4.50
N GLU A 9 16.98 -7.29 -4.14
CA GLU A 9 17.08 -6.54 -2.88
C GLU A 9 16.04 -5.40 -2.82
N GLU A 10 15.88 -4.67 -3.92
CA GLU A 10 14.89 -3.61 -4.07
C GLU A 10 13.46 -4.18 -4.00
N LEU A 11 13.18 -5.30 -4.67
CA LEU A 11 11.88 -5.98 -4.60
C LEU A 11 11.54 -6.41 -3.18
N ALA A 12 12.51 -7.00 -2.45
CA ALA A 12 12.34 -7.38 -1.06
C ALA A 12 12.12 -6.15 -0.15
N HIS A 13 12.79 -5.04 -0.43
CA HIS A 13 12.58 -3.79 0.28
C HIS A 13 11.16 -3.23 0.05
N ILE A 14 10.70 -3.18 -1.20
CA ILE A 14 9.34 -2.75 -1.55
C ILE A 14 8.29 -3.63 -0.85
N GLY A 15 8.48 -4.95 -0.87
CA GLY A 15 7.58 -5.89 -0.19
C GLY A 15 7.45 -5.63 1.31
N ARG A 16 8.55 -5.30 2.00
CA ARG A 16 8.52 -4.91 3.42
C ARG A 16 7.77 -3.59 3.63
N MET A 17 7.96 -2.63 2.75
CA MET A 17 7.30 -1.32 2.85
C MET A 17 5.79 -1.40 2.60
N ILE A 18 5.34 -2.23 1.66
CA ILE A 18 3.91 -2.50 1.45
C ILE A 18 3.28 -3.14 2.68
N ALA A 19 3.96 -4.11 3.31
CA ALA A 19 3.48 -4.71 4.56
C ALA A 19 3.38 -3.70 5.72
N GLU A 20 4.26 -2.70 5.77
CA GLU A 20 4.15 -1.63 6.76
C GLU A 20 2.99 -0.68 6.44
N LEU A 21 2.75 -0.35 5.16
CA LEU A 21 1.59 0.43 4.76
C LEU A 21 0.28 -0.26 5.15
N GLU A 22 0.19 -1.57 4.96
CA GLU A 22 -0.97 -2.38 5.38
C GLU A 22 -1.21 -2.27 6.90
N ARG A 23 -0.14 -2.35 7.70
CA ARG A 23 -0.20 -2.19 9.16
C ARG A 23 -0.58 -0.78 9.60
N VAL A 24 -0.03 0.24 8.96
CA VAL A 24 -0.34 1.64 9.26
C VAL A 24 -1.79 1.94 8.86
N ALA A 25 -2.24 1.49 7.70
CA ALA A 25 -3.63 1.61 7.26
C ALA A 25 -4.60 0.90 8.21
N ALA A 26 -4.20 -0.22 8.82
CA ALA A 26 -5.01 -0.89 9.83
C ALA A 26 -5.10 -0.11 11.16
N LYS A 27 -4.11 0.71 11.50
CA LYS A 27 -4.03 1.42 12.79
C LYS A 27 -4.45 2.89 12.74
N ALA A 28 -4.27 3.57 11.61
CA ALA A 28 -4.47 5.01 11.52
C ALA A 28 -5.93 5.38 11.25
N ARG A 29 -6.60 5.98 12.24
CA ARG A 29 -7.81 6.79 12.03
C ARG A 29 -7.38 8.23 11.68
N GLY A 30 -7.16 8.52 10.40
CA GLY A 30 -6.85 9.88 9.94
C GLY A 30 -5.41 10.06 9.45
N GLU A 31 -5.27 10.90 8.43
CA GLU A 31 -4.21 10.94 7.42
C GLU A 31 -2.75 11.06 7.91
N PRO A 32 -1.88 10.25 7.29
CA PRO A 32 -0.51 10.64 6.98
C PRO A 32 -0.29 10.70 5.45
N MET A 33 -1.16 11.39 4.69
CA MET A 33 -1.05 11.46 3.20
C MET A 33 0.06 12.38 2.67
N ARG A 34 0.80 13.05 3.55
CA ARG A 34 1.78 14.09 3.16
C ARG A 34 3.12 13.54 2.65
N HIS A 35 3.46 12.30 2.99
CA HIS A 35 4.74 11.70 2.57
C HIS A 35 4.56 10.85 1.31
N ALA A 36 5.47 10.98 0.34
CA ALA A 36 5.43 10.22 -0.91
C ALA A 36 5.38 8.70 -0.67
N VAL A 37 6.10 8.21 0.34
CA VAL A 37 6.09 6.79 0.75
C VAL A 37 4.74 6.30 1.26
N MET A 38 3.79 7.19 1.57
CA MET A 38 2.42 6.85 1.98
C MET A 38 1.45 6.84 0.80
N GLN A 39 1.90 7.20 -0.40
CA GLN A 39 1.06 7.27 -1.59
C GLN A 39 1.26 6.04 -2.49
N GLN A 40 0.15 5.49 -2.98
CA GLN A 40 0.13 4.34 -3.90
C GLN A 40 1.00 4.58 -5.15
N ALA A 41 0.85 5.76 -5.77
CA ALA A 41 1.55 6.10 -7.01
C ALA A 41 3.08 6.10 -6.89
N TYR A 42 3.62 6.33 -5.69
CA TYR A 42 5.06 6.25 -5.46
C TYR A 42 5.57 4.81 -5.59
N TRP A 43 4.90 3.86 -4.94
CA TRP A 43 5.27 2.44 -4.98
C TRP A 43 5.00 1.83 -6.34
N GLN A 44 3.89 2.18 -6.97
CA GLN A 44 3.54 1.67 -8.30
C GLN A 44 4.64 2.01 -9.33
N ARG A 45 5.14 3.25 -9.34
CA ARG A 45 6.25 3.64 -10.23
C ARG A 45 7.54 2.86 -9.98
N ARG A 46 7.86 2.53 -8.73
CA ARG A 46 9.06 1.74 -8.42
C ARG A 46 8.91 0.28 -8.87
N ILE A 47 7.72 -0.29 -8.72
CA ILE A 47 7.41 -1.66 -9.19
C ILE A 47 7.43 -1.71 -10.72
N ASP A 48 6.80 -0.74 -11.40
CA ASP A 48 6.80 -0.67 -12.87
C ASP A 48 8.25 -0.55 -13.40
N ALA A 49 9.07 0.31 -12.79
CA ALA A 49 10.49 0.45 -13.15
C ALA A 49 11.29 -0.85 -12.97
N LEU A 50 10.99 -1.66 -11.94
CA LEU A 50 11.60 -2.97 -11.74
C LEU A 50 11.21 -3.97 -12.83
N ILE A 51 9.93 -3.98 -13.23
CA ILE A 51 9.42 -4.85 -14.29
C ILE A 51 10.08 -4.51 -15.62
N ASP A 52 10.21 -3.22 -15.92
CA ASP A 52 10.82 -2.74 -17.17
C ASP A 52 12.33 -2.98 -17.23
N ALA A 53 13.02 -2.88 -16.09
CA ALA A 53 14.48 -3.02 -16.03
C ALA A 53 14.96 -4.49 -15.99
N SER A 54 14.12 -5.44 -15.61
CA SER A 54 14.53 -6.84 -15.42
C SER A 54 14.07 -7.75 -16.56
N ALA A 55 15.00 -8.52 -17.13
CA ALA A 55 14.67 -9.62 -18.04
C ALA A 55 14.31 -10.93 -17.28
N ASN A 56 14.44 -10.94 -15.96
CA ASN A 56 14.23 -12.11 -15.12
C ASN A 56 12.74 -12.36 -14.91
N ALA A 57 12.20 -13.38 -15.59
CA ALA A 57 10.77 -13.68 -15.57
C ALA A 57 10.20 -13.97 -14.16
N PRO A 58 10.86 -14.78 -13.30
CA PRO A 58 10.48 -14.90 -11.90
C PRO A 58 10.38 -13.56 -11.16
N LEU A 59 11.36 -12.68 -11.32
CA LEU A 59 11.38 -11.37 -10.65
C LEU A 59 10.21 -10.50 -11.10
N ARG A 60 9.92 -10.47 -12.41
CA ARG A 60 8.78 -9.74 -12.97
C ARG A 60 7.45 -10.24 -12.41
N ARG A 61 7.28 -11.57 -12.31
CA ARG A 61 6.08 -12.18 -11.72
C ARG A 61 5.89 -11.78 -10.26
N ASP A 62 6.98 -11.77 -9.48
CA ASP A 62 6.92 -11.37 -8.07
C ASP A 62 6.63 -9.86 -7.92
N ALA A 63 7.16 -9.04 -8.83
CA ALA A 63 6.85 -7.61 -8.90
C ALA A 63 5.38 -7.34 -9.26
N ASP A 64 4.82 -8.08 -10.22
CA ASP A 64 3.39 -8.04 -10.54
C ASP A 64 2.52 -8.42 -9.33
N ALA A 65 2.90 -9.45 -8.58
CA ALA A 65 2.18 -9.84 -7.35
C ALA A 65 2.23 -8.72 -6.28
N LEU A 66 3.35 -8.00 -6.16
CA LEU A 66 3.41 -6.83 -5.27
C LEU A 66 2.55 -5.67 -5.77
N ARG A 67 2.40 -5.50 -7.09
CA ARG A 67 1.52 -4.49 -7.68
C ARG A 67 0.05 -4.76 -7.34
N GLU A 68 -0.39 -6.02 -7.43
CA GLU A 68 -1.74 -6.43 -7.05
C GLU A 68 -1.98 -6.18 -5.56
N ARG A 69 -1.07 -6.66 -4.71
CA ARG A 69 -1.16 -6.46 -3.24
C ARG A 69 -1.21 -4.97 -2.86
N LEU A 70 -0.44 -4.12 -3.54
CA LEU A 70 -0.47 -2.68 -3.33
C LEU A 70 -1.86 -2.10 -3.63
N ALA A 71 -2.51 -2.53 -4.71
CA ALA A 71 -3.86 -2.07 -5.05
C ALA A 71 -4.86 -2.45 -3.95
N ASP A 72 -4.78 -3.67 -3.43
CA ASP A 72 -5.66 -4.15 -2.35
C ASP A 72 -5.50 -3.33 -1.07
N VAL A 73 -4.27 -3.04 -0.63
CA VAL A 73 -4.00 -2.23 0.57
C VAL A 73 -4.68 -0.86 0.50
N PHE A 74 -4.62 -0.20 -0.66
CA PHE A 74 -5.23 1.13 -0.83
C PHE A 74 -6.74 1.06 -1.08
N ALA A 75 -7.25 -0.01 -1.70
CA ALA A 75 -8.68 -0.26 -1.81
C ALA A 75 -9.33 -0.47 -0.43
N ASP A 76 -8.72 -1.29 0.42
CA ASP A 76 -9.14 -1.54 1.80
C ASP A 76 -9.10 -0.26 2.65
N ALA A 77 -8.03 0.52 2.53
CA ALA A 77 -7.90 1.80 3.22
C ALA A 77 -9.02 2.78 2.81
N ARG A 78 -9.34 2.85 1.51
CA ARG A 78 -10.43 3.68 0.98
C ARG A 78 -11.80 3.24 1.51
N ALA A 79 -12.08 1.94 1.48
CA ALA A 79 -13.35 1.38 1.97
C ALA A 79 -13.60 1.71 3.46
N ARG A 80 -12.55 1.61 4.29
CA ARG A 80 -12.63 1.96 5.72
C ARG A 80 -12.82 3.46 5.97
N ASN A 81 -12.21 4.32 5.15
CA ASN A 81 -12.40 5.75 5.24
C ASN A 81 -13.84 6.16 4.86
N THR A 82 -14.40 5.58 3.79
CA THR A 82 -15.78 5.88 3.36
C THR A 82 -16.87 5.22 4.22
N GLY A 83 -16.57 4.07 4.85
CA GLY A 83 -17.53 3.34 5.69
C GLY A 83 -17.87 4.01 7.04
N TYR A 84 -17.07 4.98 7.50
CA TYR A 84 -17.28 5.66 8.78
C TYR A 84 -18.15 6.93 8.68
N ALA A 85 -18.50 7.38 7.47
CA ALA A 85 -19.33 8.59 7.27
C ALA A 85 -20.82 8.39 7.57
N GLY A 86 -21.24 7.22 8.05
CA GLY A 86 -22.67 6.83 8.15
C GLY A 86 -23.17 6.36 9.51
N GLN A 87 -22.38 6.42 10.59
CA GLN A 87 -22.91 6.16 11.94
C GLN A 87 -23.15 7.49 12.63
N ALA A 88 -24.22 8.17 12.22
CA ALA A 88 -24.80 9.26 12.98
C ALA A 88 -24.97 8.80 14.42
N ALA A 89 -24.23 9.46 15.32
CA ALA A 89 -24.40 9.35 16.74
C ALA A 89 -25.89 9.56 17.03
N ARG A 90 -26.60 8.49 17.39
CA ARG A 90 -27.91 8.62 18.02
C ARG A 90 -27.62 9.21 19.39
N GLU A 91 -27.83 10.52 19.47
CA GLU A 91 -27.72 11.36 20.64
C GLU A 91 -28.26 10.65 21.87
N THR A 92 -27.39 10.47 22.84
CA THR A 92 -27.77 10.29 24.23
C THR A 92 -28.47 11.56 24.70
N GLY A 93 -29.76 11.48 24.95
CA GLY A 93 -30.56 12.58 25.48
C GLY A 93 -31.63 12.09 26.45
N SER A 94 -31.23 11.80 27.69
CA SER A 94 -32.13 11.63 28.82
C SER A 94 -32.87 12.92 29.17
N ARG A 95 -34.16 12.81 29.55
CA ARG A 95 -35.02 13.61 30.46
C ARG A 95 -36.43 13.71 29.85
N LYS A 96 -37.54 13.54 30.56
CA LYS A 96 -37.84 13.41 31.99
C LYS A 96 -39.18 12.66 32.10
#